data_AF-A0A7V4GFG6-F1
#
_entry.id   AF-A0A7V4GFG6-F1
#
_cell.length_a   1.000
_cell.length_b   1.000
_cell.length_c   1.000
_cell.angle_alpha   90.00
_cell.angle_beta   90.00
_cell.angle_gamma   90.00
#
_symmetry.space_group_name_H-M   'P 1'
#
loop_
_entity.id
_entity.type
_entity.pdbx_description
1 polymer ?
#
loop_
_entity_poly.entity_id
_entity_poly.type
_entity_poly.pdbx_seq_one_letter_code
_entity_poly.pdbx_strand_id
1 'polypeptide(L)'
;MRASLILCVAAALAAGGCNDPAGDDADAPDAPDVREDGGGAEADVDEAIGHECETAYDCSDGVYCNGVEQCVRGWCVAPEAVACDDGLDCTQDECNEELKTCLFTPDDARCDDGNPCTGVERCVATARETGGCVAGRPLICDDGQDCTDDSCDPADGACRVRLHDGDGDTHGDRRCFIVDAGGARLQGDDCNDADPEVHPGRDEICDDGIDNNCDRQLDVHDDLCVGTNDRCDAPVVIDHPGTYLGSTRGFGAEVVTSCGSGADAIFELRLTEPHDVLLSAFGDAETYIAVRDACPGTADLVCAAGQVRARGLAAGTWYVIVKTASFGNFSLTVELFAPAVVQYVTGNDTCAQAQEMVNTAGSTTMYIGSTAGMANDASASCAASANSPDAVYRLVLDAARTVTLDMRTTSFDNALHVKRDACPGGTEVGCNDDSGSTRRSYLSLSLAAGTYYVFADGFSSSNSGSYEFEVTISP
;
A
#
# COMPACT_ATOMS: atom_id res chain seq x y z
N MET A 1 36.99 19.07 21.44
CA MET A 1 37.47 18.48 22.71
C MET A 1 37.01 17.03 22.70
N ARG A 2 37.91 16.07 22.47
CA ARG A 2 38.39 15.07 23.47
C ARG A 2 37.23 14.25 24.09
N ALA A 3 37.21 12.93 24.15
CA ALA A 3 38.17 11.89 23.83
C ALA A 3 37.47 10.51 23.89
N SER A 4 38.14 9.51 23.30
CA SER A 4 37.89 8.07 23.30
C SER A 4 37.61 7.43 24.66
N LEU A 5 36.96 6.26 24.68
CA LEU A 5 37.28 5.20 25.63
C LEU A 5 37.13 3.81 24.97
N ILE A 6 38.28 3.19 24.71
CA ILE A 6 38.48 1.79 24.34
C ILE A 6 38.60 1.01 25.66
N LEU A 7 37.86 -0.10 25.79
CA LEU A 7 37.99 -1.01 26.93
C LEU A 7 38.78 -2.25 26.51
N CYS A 8 40.00 -2.37 27.05
CA CYS A 8 40.77 -3.61 27.07
C CYS A 8 40.23 -4.53 28.18
N VAL A 9 40.15 -5.83 27.90
CA VAL A 9 40.32 -6.87 28.92
C VAL A 9 41.38 -7.83 28.41
N ALA A 10 42.52 -7.84 29.10
CA ALA A 10 43.55 -8.85 29.02
C ALA A 10 43.44 -9.75 30.25
N ALA A 11 43.62 -11.06 30.07
CA ALA A 11 44.13 -11.93 31.13
C ALA A 11 44.95 -13.05 30.47
N ALA A 12 46.25 -13.01 30.77
CA ALA A 12 47.28 -13.92 30.33
C ALA A 12 47.31 -15.20 31.18
N LEU A 13 47.83 -16.28 30.60
CA LEU A 13 48.70 -17.21 31.34
C LEU A 13 49.77 -17.77 30.40
N ALA A 14 51.00 -17.63 30.88
CA ALA A 14 52.25 -17.89 30.20
C ALA A 14 52.87 -19.22 30.67
N ALA A 15 53.67 -19.83 29.79
CA ALA A 15 54.99 -20.44 30.02
C ALA A 15 55.26 -21.32 28.78
N GLY A 16 56.22 -21.00 27.92
CA GLY A 16 57.67 -21.17 28.14
C GLY A 16 58.08 -22.50 27.49
N GLY A 17 59.15 -22.64 26.70
CA GLY A 17 60.22 -21.76 26.29
C GLY A 17 61.01 -22.48 25.17
N CYS A 18 62.02 -21.79 24.67
CA CYS A 18 62.86 -22.12 23.52
C CYS A 18 63.64 -23.43 23.65
N ASN A 19 63.89 -24.13 22.53
CA ASN A 19 65.26 -24.40 22.05
C ASN A 19 65.27 -25.09 20.67
N ASP A 20 65.99 -24.47 19.73
CA ASP A 20 66.74 -25.14 18.67
C ASP A 20 67.83 -26.04 19.27
N PRO A 21 68.30 -27.08 18.54
CA PRO A 21 69.60 -26.91 17.89
C PRO A 21 69.72 -27.56 16.49
N ALA A 22 70.78 -27.12 15.82
CA ALA A 22 71.24 -27.41 14.47
C ALA A 22 71.86 -28.80 14.23
N GLY A 23 72.02 -29.13 12.94
CA GLY A 23 73.21 -29.79 12.35
C GLY A 23 73.16 -31.31 12.17
N ASP A 24 73.24 -31.80 10.93
CA ASP A 24 74.43 -32.49 10.40
C ASP A 24 74.19 -33.13 9.00
N ASP A 25 75.07 -32.74 8.06
CA ASP A 25 75.73 -33.47 6.97
C ASP A 25 75.15 -34.75 6.34
N ALA A 26 75.07 -34.79 4.99
CA ALA A 26 75.85 -35.75 4.16
C ALA A 26 75.57 -35.62 2.64
N ASP A 27 76.63 -35.19 1.93
CA ASP A 27 77.18 -35.68 0.65
C ASP A 27 76.32 -36.13 -0.56
N ALA A 28 76.71 -35.54 -1.69
CA ALA A 28 76.49 -36.00 -3.06
C ALA A 28 77.28 -37.28 -3.41
N PRO A 29 77.01 -37.88 -4.58
CA PRO A 29 78.13 -38.24 -5.43
C PRO A 29 77.99 -37.84 -6.91
N ASP A 30 79.16 -37.60 -7.49
CA ASP A 30 79.48 -37.27 -8.87
C ASP A 30 79.16 -38.38 -9.91
N ALA A 31 79.12 -37.89 -11.16
CA ALA A 31 78.98 -38.47 -12.51
C ALA A 31 79.57 -39.87 -12.81
N PRO A 32 79.31 -40.39 -14.04
CA PRO A 32 80.38 -40.18 -15.03
C PRO A 32 79.93 -39.72 -16.42
N ASP A 33 80.84 -38.90 -16.94
CA ASP A 33 81.12 -38.42 -18.28
C ASP A 33 81.12 -39.54 -19.35
N VAL A 34 80.36 -39.36 -20.44
CA VAL A 34 80.57 -40.09 -21.71
C VAL A 34 80.67 -39.06 -22.83
N ARG A 35 81.90 -38.83 -23.25
CA ARG A 35 82.24 -38.29 -24.57
C ARG A 35 82.12 -39.41 -25.60
N GLU A 36 81.44 -39.16 -26.71
CA GLU A 36 81.93 -39.60 -28.02
C GLU A 36 81.66 -38.52 -29.08
N ASP A 37 82.73 -38.23 -29.80
CA ASP A 37 82.86 -37.32 -30.93
C ASP A 37 82.00 -37.78 -32.12
N GLY A 38 81.51 -36.83 -32.90
CA GLY A 38 80.87 -37.15 -34.17
C GLY A 38 80.39 -35.93 -34.94
N GLY A 39 81.32 -35.08 -35.37
CA GLY A 39 81.03 -33.95 -36.24
C GLY A 39 80.29 -34.36 -37.51
N GLY A 40 79.17 -33.70 -37.76
CA GLY A 40 78.45 -33.69 -39.02
C GLY A 40 78.05 -32.25 -39.32
N ALA A 41 78.88 -31.61 -40.14
CA ALA A 41 78.67 -30.32 -40.82
C ALA A 41 77.45 -29.50 -40.36
N GLU A 42 77.70 -28.52 -39.49
CA GLU A 42 76.87 -27.32 -39.45
C GLU A 42 77.05 -26.62 -40.80
N ALA A 43 76.02 -26.66 -41.64
CA ALA A 43 75.80 -25.56 -42.56
C ALA A 43 75.32 -24.41 -41.69
N ASP A 44 76.05 -23.30 -41.66
CA ASP A 44 75.69 -22.10 -40.91
C ASP A 44 74.25 -21.66 -41.26
N VAL A 45 73.29 -21.92 -40.38
CA VAL A 45 71.86 -21.58 -40.54
C VAL A 45 71.55 -20.17 -40.02
N ASP A 46 72.46 -19.20 -40.18
CA ASP A 46 72.21 -17.85 -39.62
C ASP A 46 72.39 -16.69 -40.61
N GLU A 47 72.51 -16.91 -41.93
CA GLU A 47 72.48 -15.78 -42.88
C GLU A 47 72.20 -16.19 -44.34
N ALA A 48 70.99 -16.71 -44.63
CA ALA A 48 70.54 -16.89 -46.03
C ALA A 48 69.76 -15.67 -46.58
N ILE A 49 69.29 -14.75 -45.72
CA ILE A 49 68.52 -13.57 -46.12
C ILE A 49 69.47 -12.47 -46.58
N GLY A 50 69.22 -11.88 -47.77
CA GLY A 50 70.05 -10.79 -48.29
C GLY A 50 71.30 -11.21 -49.06
N HIS A 51 71.43 -12.49 -49.44
CA HIS A 51 72.46 -12.99 -50.36
C HIS A 51 71.97 -13.08 -51.82
N GLU A 52 72.92 -13.06 -52.77
CA GLU A 52 72.61 -13.21 -54.21
C GLU A 52 72.21 -14.66 -54.53
N CYS A 53 71.18 -14.83 -55.34
CA CYS A 53 70.62 -16.13 -55.70
C CYS A 53 70.24 -16.23 -57.18
N GLU A 54 70.25 -17.44 -57.73
CA GLU A 54 69.69 -17.73 -59.07
C GLU A 54 68.35 -18.44 -58.97
N THR A 55 68.15 -19.24 -57.92
CA THR A 55 66.93 -20.01 -57.66
C THR A 55 66.53 -19.93 -56.18
N ALA A 56 65.27 -20.25 -55.86
CA ALA A 56 64.80 -20.32 -54.47
C ALA A 56 65.51 -21.40 -53.64
N TYR A 57 66.08 -22.43 -54.27
CA TYR A 57 66.86 -23.46 -53.59
C TYR A 57 68.15 -22.90 -52.98
N ASP A 58 68.74 -21.88 -53.61
CA ASP A 58 69.95 -21.21 -53.14
C ASP A 58 69.69 -20.36 -51.87
N CYS A 59 68.41 -20.05 -51.59
CA CYS A 59 67.97 -19.25 -50.45
C CYS A 59 67.45 -20.07 -49.26
N SER A 60 67.29 -21.38 -49.43
CA SER A 60 66.71 -22.24 -48.42
C SER A 60 67.66 -22.39 -47.23
N ASP A 61 67.27 -21.91 -46.06
CA ASP A 61 68.02 -22.14 -44.81
C ASP A 61 67.74 -23.54 -44.21
N GLY A 62 66.71 -24.22 -44.73
CA GLY A 62 66.33 -25.58 -44.33
C GLY A 62 65.28 -25.62 -43.22
N VAL A 63 64.90 -24.45 -42.69
CA VAL A 63 63.83 -24.22 -41.73
C VAL A 63 62.55 -23.91 -42.52
N TYR A 64 61.48 -24.64 -42.24
CA TYR A 64 60.22 -24.50 -42.92
C TYR A 64 59.30 -23.48 -42.23
N CYS A 65 59.31 -23.43 -40.90
CA CYS A 65 58.30 -22.69 -40.13
C CYS A 65 58.56 -21.18 -40.06
N ASN A 66 59.81 -20.73 -40.26
CA ASN A 66 60.13 -19.30 -40.42
C ASN A 66 59.75 -18.75 -41.82
N GLY A 67 59.29 -19.61 -42.73
CA GLY A 67 58.73 -19.23 -44.02
C GLY A 67 59.64 -19.62 -45.18
N VAL A 68 59.08 -20.25 -46.22
CA VAL A 68 59.86 -20.73 -47.36
C VAL A 68 60.49 -19.57 -48.15
N GLU A 69 61.82 -19.48 -48.14
CA GLU A 69 62.57 -18.38 -48.74
C GLU A 69 62.45 -18.38 -50.26
N GLN A 70 62.40 -17.17 -50.84
CA GLN A 70 62.27 -16.99 -52.28
C GLN A 70 63.41 -16.12 -52.81
N CYS A 71 63.91 -16.50 -53.99
CA CYS A 71 64.84 -15.68 -54.74
C CYS A 71 64.07 -14.63 -55.56
N VAL A 72 64.00 -13.39 -55.06
CA VAL A 72 63.27 -12.30 -55.72
C VAL A 72 64.26 -11.27 -56.24
N ARG A 73 64.29 -11.11 -57.58
CA ARG A 73 65.22 -10.19 -58.28
C ARG A 73 66.70 -10.43 -57.96
N GLY A 74 67.06 -11.71 -57.79
CA GLY A 74 68.44 -12.12 -57.51
C GLY A 74 68.86 -11.97 -56.05
N TRP A 75 67.93 -11.72 -55.13
CA TRP A 75 68.20 -11.63 -53.68
C TRP A 75 67.24 -12.51 -52.89
N CYS A 76 67.77 -13.18 -51.86
CA CYS A 76 66.98 -14.01 -50.96
C CYS A 76 66.15 -13.16 -50.00
N VAL A 77 64.83 -13.41 -50.00
CA VAL A 77 63.88 -12.81 -49.06
C VAL A 77 63.15 -13.93 -48.30
N ALA A 78 63.09 -13.81 -46.98
CA ALA A 78 62.19 -14.64 -46.17
C ALA A 78 60.81 -13.99 -46.13
N PRO A 79 59.73 -14.73 -46.43
CA PRO A 79 58.37 -14.27 -46.17
C PRO A 79 58.09 -14.25 -44.66
N GLU A 80 56.88 -13.85 -44.29
CA GLU A 80 56.42 -14.00 -42.91
C GLU A 80 56.35 -15.50 -42.53
N ALA A 81 56.62 -15.80 -41.26
CA ALA A 81 56.61 -17.17 -40.73
C ALA A 81 55.31 -17.91 -41.08
N VAL A 82 55.39 -19.23 -41.25
CA VAL A 82 54.23 -20.06 -41.60
C VAL A 82 53.21 -19.98 -40.48
N ALA A 83 52.09 -19.31 -40.74
CA ALA A 83 50.96 -19.24 -39.83
C ALA A 83 50.23 -20.58 -39.82
N CYS A 84 50.54 -21.42 -38.84
CA CYS A 84 49.88 -22.71 -38.62
C CYS A 84 48.65 -22.56 -37.70
N ASP A 85 47.76 -21.62 -37.97
CA ASP A 85 46.50 -21.44 -37.24
C ASP A 85 45.36 -22.08 -38.05
N ASP A 86 44.69 -23.11 -37.52
CA ASP A 86 43.55 -23.74 -38.20
C ASP A 86 42.19 -23.08 -37.93
N GLY A 87 42.21 -22.02 -37.11
CA GLY A 87 41.07 -21.24 -36.67
C GLY A 87 40.27 -21.90 -35.55
N LEU A 88 40.81 -22.90 -34.86
CA LEU A 88 40.21 -23.53 -33.69
C LEU A 88 41.00 -23.21 -32.42
N ASP A 89 40.36 -22.55 -31.47
CA ASP A 89 41.00 -22.15 -30.21
C ASP A 89 41.40 -23.37 -29.35
N CYS A 90 40.76 -24.52 -29.57
CA CYS A 90 40.97 -25.74 -28.80
C CYS A 90 42.10 -26.65 -29.29
N THR A 91 42.72 -26.34 -30.43
CA THR A 91 43.86 -27.10 -30.93
C THR A 91 45.16 -26.48 -30.47
N GLN A 92 46.14 -27.35 -30.19
CA GLN A 92 47.52 -26.95 -30.13
C GLN A 92 48.08 -26.96 -31.55
N ASP A 93 48.32 -25.74 -32.01
CA ASP A 93 48.71 -25.41 -33.36
C ASP A 93 50.23 -25.25 -33.42
N GLU A 94 50.90 -26.24 -33.99
CA GLU A 94 52.35 -26.31 -34.03
C GLU A 94 52.86 -26.53 -35.44
N CYS A 95 53.87 -25.76 -35.83
CA CYS A 95 54.58 -25.99 -37.07
C CYS A 95 55.70 -27.01 -36.83
N ASN A 96 55.65 -28.13 -37.55
CA ASN A 96 56.61 -29.22 -37.41
C ASN A 96 57.69 -29.14 -38.49
N GLU A 97 58.94 -28.92 -38.07
CA GLU A 97 60.10 -28.78 -38.95
C GLU A 97 60.53 -30.10 -39.61
N GLU A 98 60.38 -31.23 -38.92
CA GLU A 98 60.78 -32.54 -39.43
C GLU A 98 59.88 -32.99 -40.59
N LEU A 99 58.57 -32.76 -40.45
CA LEU A 99 57.55 -33.15 -41.42
C LEU A 99 57.22 -32.04 -42.43
N LYS A 100 57.75 -30.83 -42.22
CA LYS A 100 57.50 -29.62 -43.04
C LYS A 100 56.00 -29.38 -43.26
N THR A 101 55.22 -29.48 -42.19
CA THR A 101 53.75 -29.33 -42.19
C THR A 101 53.26 -28.72 -40.88
N CYS A 102 52.08 -28.11 -40.90
CA CYS A 102 51.36 -27.76 -39.68
C CYS A 102 50.71 -29.01 -39.06
N LEU A 103 50.80 -29.14 -37.75
CA LEU A 103 50.14 -30.16 -36.93
C LEU A 103 49.14 -29.45 -36.01
N PHE A 104 47.92 -29.98 -35.98
CA PHE A 104 46.83 -29.47 -35.14
C PHE A 104 46.39 -30.60 -34.20
N THR A 105 46.75 -30.49 -32.93
CA THR A 105 46.44 -31.53 -31.93
C THR A 105 45.29 -31.05 -31.04
N PRO A 106 44.11 -31.71 -31.07
CA PRO A 106 43.01 -31.37 -30.16
C PRO A 106 43.42 -31.48 -28.69
N ASP A 107 43.13 -30.44 -27.90
CA ASP A 107 43.38 -30.41 -26.47
C ASP A 107 42.10 -30.01 -25.71
N ASP A 108 41.48 -30.99 -25.06
CA ASP A 108 40.24 -30.80 -24.30
C ASP A 108 40.41 -29.78 -23.15
N ALA A 109 41.61 -29.63 -22.59
CA ALA A 109 41.87 -28.71 -21.47
C ALA A 109 41.78 -27.23 -21.88
N ARG A 110 41.90 -26.92 -23.17
CA ARG A 110 41.72 -25.56 -23.71
C ARG A 110 40.26 -25.14 -23.79
N CYS A 111 39.34 -26.09 -23.66
CA CYS A 111 37.91 -25.84 -23.70
C CYS A 111 37.26 -25.71 -22.33
N ASP A 112 37.98 -25.97 -21.25
CA ASP A 112 37.44 -25.91 -19.89
C ASP A 112 37.01 -24.48 -19.55
N ASP A 113 35.71 -24.28 -19.34
CA ASP A 113 35.12 -22.99 -18.98
C ASP A 113 35.06 -22.78 -17.45
N GLY A 114 35.57 -23.75 -16.69
CA GLY A 114 35.56 -23.77 -15.23
C GLY A 114 34.18 -24.01 -14.61
N ASN A 115 33.15 -24.33 -15.41
CA ASN A 115 31.79 -24.55 -14.95
C ASN A 115 31.44 -26.05 -14.92
N PRO A 116 31.45 -26.70 -13.74
CA PRO A 116 31.11 -28.12 -13.63
C PRO A 116 29.64 -28.43 -14.01
N CYS A 117 28.75 -27.44 -14.08
CA CYS A 117 27.34 -27.63 -14.43
C CYS A 117 27.11 -27.83 -15.93
N THR A 118 27.97 -27.30 -16.80
CA THR A 118 27.92 -27.52 -18.27
C THR A 118 28.56 -28.84 -18.68
N GLY A 119 29.32 -29.44 -17.76
CA GLY A 119 29.96 -30.74 -17.93
C GLY A 119 31.19 -30.66 -18.82
N VAL A 120 32.10 -31.63 -18.67
CA VAL A 120 33.44 -31.60 -19.30
C VAL A 120 33.38 -31.33 -20.81
N GLU A 121 33.95 -30.21 -21.21
CA GLU A 121 34.08 -29.75 -22.58
C GLU A 121 35.10 -30.60 -23.35
N ARG A 122 34.85 -30.76 -24.66
CA ARG A 122 35.73 -31.54 -25.54
C ARG A 122 36.11 -30.71 -26.76
N CYS A 123 37.36 -30.81 -27.16
CA CYS A 123 37.83 -30.27 -28.43
C CYS A 123 37.39 -31.22 -29.57
N VAL A 124 36.52 -30.70 -30.44
CA VAL A 124 35.99 -31.38 -31.61
C VAL A 124 36.43 -30.59 -32.85
N ALA A 125 37.44 -31.09 -33.56
CA ALA A 125 38.05 -30.43 -34.72
C ALA A 125 37.08 -30.12 -35.88
N THR A 126 35.87 -30.70 -35.86
CA THR A 126 34.81 -30.41 -36.85
C THR A 126 33.86 -29.29 -36.42
N ALA A 127 33.91 -28.81 -35.17
CA ALA A 127 32.99 -27.83 -34.59
C ALA A 127 33.49 -26.39 -34.77
N ARG A 128 33.72 -25.97 -36.03
CA ARG A 128 34.31 -24.65 -36.37
C ARG A 128 33.47 -23.44 -35.93
N GLU A 129 32.16 -23.59 -35.73
CA GLU A 129 31.29 -22.49 -35.32
C GLU A 129 31.45 -22.12 -33.84
N THR A 130 31.99 -23.02 -33.02
CA THR A 130 32.24 -22.81 -31.57
C THR A 130 33.74 -22.74 -31.25
N GLY A 131 34.58 -22.45 -32.25
CA GLY A 131 36.05 -22.47 -32.10
C GLY A 131 36.62 -23.88 -31.81
N GLY A 132 35.83 -24.93 -32.06
CA GLY A 132 36.21 -26.32 -31.80
C GLY A 132 35.80 -26.84 -30.42
N CYS A 133 35.46 -25.97 -29.48
CA CYS A 133 35.01 -26.40 -28.14
C CYS A 133 33.53 -26.78 -28.15
N VAL A 134 33.23 -27.98 -27.69
CA VAL A 134 31.85 -28.47 -27.54
C VAL A 134 31.59 -28.75 -26.06
N ALA A 135 30.54 -28.11 -25.52
CA ALA A 135 30.11 -28.30 -24.15
C ALA A 135 29.77 -29.77 -23.85
N GLY A 136 30.02 -30.18 -22.61
CA GLY A 136 29.69 -31.50 -22.13
C GLY A 136 28.18 -31.73 -21.97
N ARG A 137 27.85 -32.88 -21.38
CA ARG A 137 26.46 -33.14 -20.95
C ARG A 137 26.22 -32.39 -19.63
N PRO A 138 25.23 -31.49 -19.56
CA PRO A 138 24.96 -30.72 -18.34
C PRO A 138 24.68 -31.62 -17.13
N LEU A 139 25.11 -31.18 -15.95
CA LEU A 139 24.75 -31.81 -14.68
C LEU A 139 23.25 -31.60 -14.42
N ILE A 140 22.53 -32.70 -14.17
CA ILE A 140 21.11 -32.67 -13.86
C ILE A 140 20.97 -32.78 -12.34
N CYS A 141 20.52 -31.71 -11.72
CA CYS A 141 20.28 -31.63 -10.27
C CYS A 141 18.84 -31.92 -9.86
N ASP A 142 17.95 -32.15 -10.82
CA ASP A 142 16.54 -32.49 -10.62
C ASP A 142 16.39 -33.65 -9.62
N ASP A 143 15.77 -33.39 -8.49
CA ASP A 143 15.53 -34.37 -7.43
C ASP A 143 14.21 -35.15 -7.62
N GLY A 144 13.46 -34.82 -8.68
CA GLY A 144 12.19 -35.42 -9.05
C GLY A 144 10.99 -34.90 -8.27
N GLN A 145 11.14 -33.84 -7.48
CA GLN A 145 10.09 -33.25 -6.67
C GLN A 145 9.59 -31.94 -7.30
N ASP A 146 8.35 -31.93 -7.77
CA ASP A 146 7.77 -30.78 -8.48
C ASP A 146 7.67 -29.48 -7.62
N CYS A 147 7.78 -29.57 -6.30
CA CYS A 147 7.66 -28.43 -5.39
C CYS A 147 9.00 -27.78 -5.02
N THR A 148 10.07 -28.14 -5.73
CA THR A 148 11.40 -27.59 -5.54
C THR A 148 12.01 -27.02 -6.79
N ASP A 149 12.81 -25.97 -6.58
CA ASP A 149 13.69 -25.42 -7.60
C ASP A 149 15.10 -26.01 -7.41
N ASP A 150 15.49 -26.84 -8.37
CA ASP A 150 16.79 -27.49 -8.41
C ASP A 150 17.77 -26.69 -9.24
N SER A 151 18.90 -26.33 -8.63
CA SER A 151 19.95 -25.56 -9.28
C SER A 151 21.32 -26.19 -9.07
N CYS A 152 22.14 -26.12 -10.10
CA CYS A 152 23.56 -26.46 -9.99
C CYS A 152 24.37 -25.19 -9.70
N ASP A 153 25.23 -25.23 -8.70
CA ASP A 153 26.15 -24.14 -8.39
C ASP A 153 27.36 -24.15 -9.34
N PRO A 154 27.57 -23.12 -10.17
CA PRO A 154 28.65 -23.09 -11.16
C PRO A 154 30.05 -22.97 -10.54
N ALA A 155 30.18 -22.73 -9.23
CA ALA A 155 31.49 -22.64 -8.59
C ALA A 155 32.05 -24.01 -8.17
N ASP A 156 31.19 -24.94 -7.78
CA ASP A 156 31.60 -26.23 -7.20
C ASP A 156 30.83 -27.44 -7.74
N GLY A 157 29.79 -27.22 -8.57
CA GLY A 157 28.95 -28.27 -9.12
C GLY A 157 27.99 -28.89 -8.11
N ALA A 158 27.81 -28.25 -6.94
CA ALA A 158 26.87 -28.74 -5.93
C ALA A 158 25.44 -28.52 -6.38
N CYS A 159 24.61 -29.58 -6.28
CA CYS A 159 23.17 -29.47 -6.46
C CYS A 159 22.54 -28.85 -5.22
N ARG A 160 21.87 -27.72 -5.41
CA ARG A 160 21.12 -26.97 -4.40
C ARG A 160 19.64 -27.09 -4.70
N VAL A 161 18.90 -27.59 -3.72
CA VAL A 161 17.45 -27.71 -3.75
C VAL A 161 16.87 -26.64 -2.85
N ARG A 162 15.88 -25.88 -3.34
CA ARG A 162 15.10 -24.92 -2.55
C ARG A 162 13.62 -25.16 -2.78
N LEU A 163 12.80 -24.74 -1.83
CA LEU A 163 11.35 -24.70 -2.05
C LEU A 163 11.07 -23.75 -3.21
N HIS A 164 10.19 -24.17 -4.11
CA HIS A 164 9.64 -23.28 -5.12
C HIS A 164 8.80 -22.21 -4.41
N ASP A 165 9.03 -20.96 -4.80
CA ASP A 165 8.35 -19.76 -4.30
C ASP A 165 7.53 -19.22 -5.47
N GLY A 166 6.23 -19.57 -5.48
CA GLY A 166 5.37 -19.39 -6.64
C GLY A 166 4.98 -17.93 -6.91
N ASP A 167 5.00 -17.08 -5.88
CA ASP A 167 4.58 -15.69 -5.94
C ASP A 167 5.66 -14.67 -5.54
N GLY A 168 6.81 -15.14 -5.07
CA GLY A 168 8.02 -14.34 -4.84
C GLY A 168 8.10 -13.69 -3.46
N ASP A 169 7.37 -14.18 -2.47
CA ASP A 169 7.33 -13.61 -1.12
C ASP A 169 8.33 -14.23 -0.12
N THR A 170 9.20 -15.12 -0.61
CA THR A 170 10.23 -15.88 0.11
C THR A 170 9.74 -17.07 0.94
N HIS A 171 8.44 -17.32 0.95
CA HIS A 171 7.85 -18.54 1.45
C HIS A 171 7.62 -19.51 0.28
N GLY A 172 7.32 -20.77 0.61
CA GLY A 172 7.01 -21.77 -0.41
C GLY A 172 5.86 -22.64 0.04
N ASP A 173 5.16 -23.28 -0.91
CA ASP A 173 3.92 -24.02 -0.67
C ASP A 173 3.98 -24.90 0.57
N ARG A 174 3.08 -24.66 1.54
CA ARG A 174 2.96 -25.48 2.77
C ARG A 174 2.75 -26.96 2.55
N ARG A 175 2.29 -27.36 1.37
CA ARG A 175 2.10 -28.75 0.99
C ARG A 175 3.41 -29.41 0.59
N CYS A 176 4.47 -28.64 0.35
CA CYS A 176 5.80 -29.16 0.08
C CYS A 176 6.46 -29.62 1.39
N PHE A 177 6.50 -30.94 1.57
CA PHE A 177 7.24 -31.63 2.62
C PHE A 177 8.26 -32.55 1.95
N ILE A 178 9.54 -32.16 1.98
CA ILE A 178 10.60 -32.97 1.39
C ILE A 178 11.76 -33.20 2.36
N VAL A 179 12.51 -34.26 2.07
CA VAL A 179 13.79 -34.55 2.73
C VAL A 179 14.83 -34.54 1.63
N ASP A 180 15.79 -33.62 1.69
CA ASP A 180 16.85 -33.53 0.68
C ASP A 180 17.76 -34.76 0.71
N ALA A 181 18.61 -34.91 -0.31
CA ALA A 181 19.57 -36.01 -0.40
C ALA A 181 20.59 -36.05 0.78
N GLY A 182 20.75 -34.94 1.52
CA GLY A 182 21.56 -34.81 2.73
C GLY A 182 20.81 -35.15 4.03
N GLY A 183 19.49 -35.41 3.97
CA GLY A 183 18.64 -35.69 5.11
C GLY A 183 18.06 -34.45 5.80
N ALA A 184 18.26 -33.25 5.27
CA ALA A 184 17.63 -32.03 5.79
C ALA A 184 16.15 -31.99 5.38
N ARG A 185 15.31 -31.51 6.31
CA ARG A 185 13.88 -31.32 6.05
C ARG A 185 13.67 -29.91 5.51
N LEU A 186 13.13 -29.81 4.30
CA LEU A 186 12.60 -28.56 3.76
C LEU A 186 11.08 -28.65 3.84
N GLN A 187 10.48 -27.66 4.50
CA GLN A 187 9.04 -27.59 4.75
C GLN A 187 8.58 -26.19 4.40
N GLY A 188 7.68 -26.07 3.43
CA GLY A 188 6.99 -24.83 3.15
C GLY A 188 6.02 -24.47 4.28
N ASP A 189 5.75 -23.18 4.43
CA ASP A 189 4.87 -22.62 5.45
C ASP A 189 3.75 -21.72 4.86
N ASP A 190 3.82 -21.43 3.56
CA ASP A 190 2.89 -20.59 2.82
C ASP A 190 1.49 -21.23 2.68
N CYS A 191 0.44 -20.51 3.10
CA CYS A 191 -0.95 -20.96 2.93
C CYS A 191 -1.49 -20.83 1.51
N ASN A 192 -0.92 -19.95 0.70
CA ASN A 192 -1.30 -19.72 -0.68
C ASN A 192 -0.10 -19.21 -1.52
N ASP A 193 0.71 -20.15 -2.01
CA ASP A 193 1.90 -19.99 -2.88
C ASP A 193 1.61 -19.45 -4.30
N ALA A 194 0.55 -18.67 -4.43
CA ALA A 194 0.13 -17.99 -5.64
C ALA A 194 -0.30 -16.54 -5.35
N ASP A 195 -0.20 -16.08 -4.11
CA ASP A 195 -0.60 -14.77 -3.64
C ASP A 195 0.41 -14.23 -2.61
N PRO A 196 1.25 -13.25 -2.99
CA PRO A 196 2.34 -12.77 -2.14
C PRO A 196 1.87 -11.93 -0.94
N GLU A 197 0.55 -11.75 -0.78
CA GLU A 197 -0.09 -11.14 0.39
C GLU A 197 -0.53 -12.18 1.44
N VAL A 198 -0.26 -13.48 1.22
CA VAL A 198 -0.81 -14.57 2.03
C VAL A 198 0.29 -15.51 2.50
N HIS A 199 1.06 -15.08 3.50
CA HIS A 199 2.18 -15.85 4.03
C HIS A 199 2.48 -15.60 5.51
N PRO A 200 3.24 -16.51 6.16
CA PRO A 200 3.57 -16.39 7.58
C PRO A 200 4.19 -15.05 7.96
N GLY A 201 3.58 -14.40 8.96
CA GLY A 201 4.08 -13.15 9.53
C GLY A 201 3.74 -11.88 8.73
N ARG A 202 2.85 -11.96 7.74
CA ARG A 202 2.20 -10.75 7.20
C ARG A 202 1.30 -10.09 8.23
N ASP A 203 1.05 -8.80 8.01
CA ASP A 203 -0.04 -8.08 8.69
C ASP A 203 -1.37 -8.52 8.07
N GLU A 204 -2.39 -8.73 8.90
CA GLU A 204 -3.72 -9.12 8.44
C GLU A 204 -4.40 -8.01 7.61
N ILE A 205 -4.96 -8.40 6.47
CA ILE A 205 -5.82 -7.52 5.67
C ILE A 205 -7.27 -7.80 6.08
N CYS A 206 -7.75 -7.03 7.05
CA CYS A 206 -9.14 -7.15 7.51
C CYS A 206 -10.18 -7.08 6.37
N ASP A 207 -11.18 -7.96 6.44
CA ASP A 207 -12.39 -8.03 5.61
C ASP A 207 -12.22 -8.67 4.20
N ASP A 208 -11.09 -9.32 3.91
CA ASP A 208 -10.88 -10.00 2.62
C ASP A 208 -11.29 -11.49 2.62
N GLY A 209 -11.55 -12.07 3.81
CA GLY A 209 -11.94 -13.47 3.98
C GLY A 209 -10.76 -14.44 3.91
N ILE A 210 -9.53 -13.93 3.96
CA ILE A 210 -8.27 -14.66 3.83
C ILE A 210 -7.54 -14.63 5.18
N ASP A 211 -6.69 -15.63 5.39
CA ASP A 211 -5.78 -15.74 6.54
C ASP A 211 -4.42 -15.26 6.02
N ASN A 212 -4.19 -13.94 6.00
CA ASN A 212 -3.03 -13.36 5.31
C ASN A 212 -1.71 -13.74 5.99
N ASN A 213 -1.74 -13.96 7.31
CA ASN A 213 -0.57 -14.29 8.12
C ASN A 213 -0.38 -15.80 8.35
N CYS A 214 -1.28 -16.63 7.80
CA CYS A 214 -1.28 -18.08 7.87
C CYS A 214 -1.39 -18.69 9.30
N ASP A 215 -1.91 -17.97 10.29
CA ASP A 215 -2.06 -18.40 11.68
C ASP A 215 -3.37 -19.19 11.96
N ARG A 216 -4.21 -19.34 10.93
CA ARG A 216 -5.52 -20.02 10.91
C ARG A 216 -6.66 -19.22 11.53
N GLN A 217 -6.48 -17.93 11.73
CA GLN A 217 -7.53 -17.00 12.05
C GLN A 217 -7.92 -16.25 10.77
N LEU A 218 -9.20 -15.90 10.68
CA LEU A 218 -9.73 -15.19 9.52
C LEU A 218 -10.30 -13.88 10.04
N ASP A 219 -9.85 -12.77 9.47
CA ASP A 219 -10.38 -11.42 9.67
C ASP A 219 -10.81 -11.15 11.14
N VAL A 220 -12.13 -11.24 11.40
CA VAL A 220 -12.82 -10.97 12.66
C VAL A 220 -12.39 -11.85 13.82
N HIS A 221 -11.71 -12.96 13.55
CA HIS A 221 -11.21 -13.85 14.58
C HIS A 221 -9.71 -13.66 14.83
N ASP A 222 -9.02 -12.84 14.03
CA ASP A 222 -7.61 -12.56 14.21
C ASP A 222 -7.41 -11.32 15.10
N ASP A 223 -6.61 -11.47 16.16
CA ASP A 223 -6.26 -10.39 17.10
C ASP A 223 -5.36 -9.31 16.44
N LEU A 224 -4.75 -9.61 15.30
CA LEU A 224 -3.96 -8.70 14.48
C LEU A 224 -4.80 -7.91 13.47
N CYS A 225 -6.07 -8.27 13.28
CA CYS A 225 -7.03 -7.48 12.51
C CYS A 225 -7.46 -6.25 13.32
N VAL A 226 -6.57 -5.26 13.40
CA VAL A 226 -6.82 -3.98 14.06
C VAL A 226 -7.40 -3.01 13.03
N GLY A 227 -8.61 -2.54 13.31
CA GLY A 227 -9.22 -1.47 12.55
C GLY A 227 -8.32 -0.25 12.38
N THR A 228 -8.13 0.22 11.15
CA THR A 228 -7.27 1.39 10.86
C THR A 228 -7.70 2.68 11.57
N ASN A 229 -8.93 2.74 12.08
CA ASN A 229 -9.45 3.85 12.86
C ASN A 229 -10.26 3.44 14.10
N ASP A 230 -9.87 2.34 14.74
CA ASP A 230 -10.46 1.83 15.98
C ASP A 230 -9.99 2.57 17.24
N ARG A 231 -9.03 3.49 17.11
CA ARG A 231 -8.51 4.26 18.25
C ARG A 231 -8.42 5.75 17.98
N CYS A 232 -8.55 6.54 19.04
CA CYS A 232 -8.46 7.99 18.99
C CYS A 232 -7.11 8.54 18.49
N ASP A 233 -6.03 7.76 18.56
CA ASP A 233 -4.69 8.16 18.10
C ASP A 233 -4.46 7.90 16.61
N ALA A 234 -5.37 7.19 15.94
CA ALA A 234 -5.33 6.92 14.51
C ALA A 234 -6.71 7.14 13.82
N PRO A 235 -7.34 8.33 13.94
CA PRO A 235 -8.63 8.57 13.30
C PRO A 235 -8.51 8.75 11.77
N VAL A 236 -9.55 8.38 11.02
CA VAL A 236 -9.66 8.76 9.60
C VAL A 236 -10.07 10.23 9.49
N VAL A 237 -9.31 11.02 8.73
CA VAL A 237 -9.58 12.45 8.57
C VAL A 237 -10.70 12.69 7.55
N ILE A 238 -11.66 13.53 7.94
CA ILE A 238 -12.73 14.09 7.11
C ILE A 238 -12.41 15.58 6.91
N ASP A 239 -11.90 15.92 5.73
CA ASP A 239 -11.51 17.29 5.36
C ASP A 239 -12.47 17.94 4.34
N HIS A 240 -13.46 17.18 3.85
CA HIS A 240 -14.52 17.66 2.97
C HIS A 240 -15.85 16.92 3.19
N PRO A 241 -17.01 17.52 2.84
CA PRO A 241 -18.29 16.80 2.83
C PRO A 241 -18.25 15.65 1.81
N GLY A 242 -19.06 14.62 2.04
CA GLY A 242 -19.08 13.42 1.19
C GLY A 242 -19.56 12.18 1.94
N THR A 243 -19.49 11.04 1.27
CA THR A 243 -19.80 9.73 1.84
C THR A 243 -18.52 8.92 2.02
N TYR A 244 -18.34 8.40 3.23
CA TYR A 244 -17.21 7.59 3.67
C TYR A 244 -17.73 6.18 3.95
N LEU A 245 -17.08 5.16 3.40
CA LEU A 245 -17.41 3.75 3.66
C LEU A 245 -16.48 3.21 4.73
N GLY A 246 -16.98 2.34 5.60
CA GLY A 246 -16.19 1.72 6.65
C GLY A 246 -16.80 0.41 7.16
N SER A 247 -16.05 -0.25 8.03
CA SER A 247 -16.41 -1.48 8.74
C SER A 247 -16.01 -1.32 10.20
N THR A 248 -16.73 -1.97 11.11
CA THR A 248 -16.31 -2.12 12.51
C THR A 248 -15.86 -3.54 12.81
N ARG A 249 -15.66 -4.40 11.81
CA ARG A 249 -15.17 -5.77 12.03
C ARG A 249 -13.73 -5.73 12.54
N GLY A 250 -13.46 -6.43 13.65
CA GLY A 250 -12.14 -6.41 14.31
C GLY A 250 -11.92 -5.20 15.22
N PHE A 251 -12.89 -4.28 15.30
CA PHE A 251 -12.78 -3.07 16.11
C PHE A 251 -13.19 -3.36 17.56
N GLY A 252 -12.51 -2.71 18.48
CA GLY A 252 -12.88 -2.71 19.88
C GLY A 252 -14.07 -1.78 20.18
N ALA A 253 -14.46 -1.75 21.45
CA ALA A 253 -15.57 -0.95 21.97
C ALA A 253 -15.08 -0.01 23.10
N GLU A 254 -13.91 0.58 22.92
CA GLU A 254 -13.18 1.34 23.95
C GLU A 254 -13.85 2.70 24.20
N VAL A 255 -14.48 3.29 23.19
CA VAL A 255 -15.06 4.62 23.32
C VAL A 255 -16.51 4.52 23.80
N VAL A 256 -16.74 4.83 25.08
CA VAL A 256 -18.09 4.88 25.65
C VAL A 256 -18.82 6.14 25.18
N THR A 257 -19.96 5.99 24.51
CA THR A 257 -20.86 7.06 24.05
C THR A 257 -22.13 7.13 24.91
N SER A 258 -22.82 8.27 24.88
CA SER A 258 -24.10 8.54 25.55
C SER A 258 -25.28 7.81 24.89
N CYS A 259 -25.10 7.28 23.68
CA CYS A 259 -26.03 6.43 22.96
C CYS A 259 -25.29 5.31 22.22
N GLY A 260 -25.96 4.18 22.02
CA GLY A 260 -25.38 3.02 21.35
C GLY A 260 -24.37 2.25 22.20
N SER A 261 -24.10 1.02 21.78
CA SER A 261 -23.10 0.12 22.34
C SER A 261 -22.53 -0.73 21.22
N GLY A 262 -21.35 -1.32 21.42
CA GLY A 262 -20.67 -2.12 20.39
C GLY A 262 -19.44 -1.40 19.86
N ALA A 263 -18.90 -1.91 18.74
CA ALA A 263 -17.63 -1.48 18.20
C ALA A 263 -17.67 -0.04 17.68
N ASP A 264 -16.56 0.69 17.77
CA ASP A 264 -16.47 2.09 17.37
C ASP A 264 -15.39 2.38 16.32
N ALA A 265 -15.79 3.03 15.22
CA ALA A 265 -14.88 3.65 14.28
C ALA A 265 -14.78 5.16 14.55
N ILE A 266 -13.55 5.68 14.59
CA ILE A 266 -13.26 7.08 14.92
C ILE A 266 -12.85 7.85 13.67
N PHE A 267 -13.46 9.02 13.49
CA PHE A 267 -13.12 9.97 12.43
C PHE A 267 -12.77 11.33 13.02
N GLU A 268 -11.84 12.04 12.37
CA GLU A 268 -11.43 13.40 12.69
C GLU A 268 -12.02 14.38 11.66
N LEU A 269 -13.07 15.10 12.04
CA LEU A 269 -13.69 16.15 11.23
C LEU A 269 -12.95 17.48 11.38
N ARG A 270 -12.40 18.00 10.29
CA ARG A 270 -11.70 19.29 10.25
C ARG A 270 -12.59 20.37 9.64
N LEU A 271 -12.94 21.37 10.44
CA LEU A 271 -13.71 22.53 10.00
C LEU A 271 -12.80 23.76 9.91
N THR A 272 -12.78 24.42 8.74
CA THR A 272 -11.99 25.64 8.53
C THR A 272 -12.73 26.91 8.95
N GLU A 273 -14.05 26.86 8.99
CA GLU A 273 -14.96 27.89 9.48
C GLU A 273 -16.09 27.25 10.29
N PRO A 274 -16.88 28.02 11.06
CA PRO A 274 -17.98 27.45 11.82
C PRO A 274 -19.06 26.86 10.89
N HIS A 275 -19.61 25.70 11.25
CA HIS A 275 -20.66 25.02 10.47
C HIS A 275 -21.73 24.37 11.37
N ASP A 276 -22.94 24.23 10.82
CA ASP A 276 -23.87 23.18 11.24
C ASP A 276 -23.54 21.92 10.43
N VAL A 277 -23.42 20.77 11.09
CA VAL A 277 -22.98 19.52 10.47
C VAL A 277 -24.09 18.47 10.61
N LEU A 278 -24.55 17.94 9.48
CA LEU A 278 -25.44 16.79 9.44
C LEU A 278 -24.63 15.54 9.12
N LEU A 279 -24.70 14.56 10.02
CA LEU A 279 -24.04 13.27 9.87
C LEU A 279 -25.12 12.20 9.77
N SER A 280 -25.05 11.37 8.73
CA SER A 280 -25.97 10.25 8.52
C SER A 280 -25.17 8.98 8.33
N ALA A 281 -25.40 7.99 9.17
CA ALA A 281 -24.68 6.72 9.16
C ALA A 281 -25.65 5.55 9.13
N PHE A 282 -25.48 4.68 8.13
CA PHE A 282 -26.33 3.52 7.93
C PHE A 282 -25.46 2.33 7.54
N GLY A 283 -25.79 1.17 8.10
CA GLY A 283 -25.07 -0.07 7.87
C GLY A 283 -25.98 -1.29 7.88
N ASP A 284 -25.36 -2.45 7.81
CA ASP A 284 -25.99 -3.76 7.99
C ASP A 284 -26.42 -4.03 9.45
N ALA A 285 -25.82 -3.32 10.40
CA ALA A 285 -26.17 -3.30 11.81
C ALA A 285 -26.78 -1.96 12.25
N GLU A 286 -27.45 -1.95 13.41
CA GLU A 286 -27.93 -0.72 14.02
C GLU A 286 -26.74 0.21 14.30
N THR A 287 -26.77 1.40 13.69
CA THR A 287 -25.64 2.33 13.65
C THR A 287 -25.97 3.60 14.43
N TYR A 288 -25.03 4.04 15.26
CA TYR A 288 -25.11 5.24 16.09
C TYR A 288 -23.96 6.19 15.75
N ILE A 289 -24.20 7.48 15.91
CA ILE A 289 -23.19 8.52 15.69
C ILE A 289 -23.10 9.36 16.95
N ALA A 290 -21.88 9.64 17.40
CA ALA A 290 -21.59 10.63 18.42
C ALA A 290 -20.60 11.68 17.89
N VAL A 291 -20.72 12.92 18.37
CA VAL A 291 -19.79 14.02 18.04
C VAL A 291 -19.16 14.58 19.31
N ARG A 292 -17.83 14.77 19.30
CA ARG A 292 -17.04 15.30 20.43
C ARG A 292 -16.04 16.36 19.99
N ASP A 293 -15.61 17.19 20.94
CA ASP A 293 -14.49 18.13 20.78
C ASP A 293 -13.11 17.51 21.13
N ALA A 294 -13.08 16.30 21.70
CA ALA A 294 -11.86 15.57 22.03
C ALA A 294 -12.03 14.03 21.99
N CYS A 295 -10.94 13.33 21.69
CA CYS A 295 -10.84 11.86 21.74
C CYS A 295 -9.47 11.47 22.35
N PRO A 296 -9.41 10.68 23.45
CA PRO A 296 -10.53 10.21 24.24
C PRO A 296 -11.08 11.32 25.17
N GLY A 297 -12.29 11.80 24.90
CA GLY A 297 -13.11 12.61 25.81
C GLY A 297 -14.42 11.89 26.10
N THR A 298 -15.11 12.17 27.20
CA THR A 298 -16.33 11.41 27.60
C THR A 298 -17.65 12.13 27.36
N ALA A 299 -17.62 13.40 26.95
CA ALA A 299 -18.83 14.21 26.75
C ALA A 299 -19.19 14.26 25.27
N ASP A 300 -20.30 13.64 24.89
CA ASP A 300 -20.88 13.83 23.56
C ASP A 300 -21.60 15.17 23.49
N LEU A 301 -21.37 15.92 22.42
CA LEU A 301 -22.19 17.08 22.08
C LEU A 301 -23.57 16.64 21.58
N VAL A 302 -23.58 15.60 20.74
CA VAL A 302 -24.80 14.97 20.23
C VAL A 302 -24.52 13.49 20.03
N CYS A 303 -25.53 12.65 20.29
CA CYS A 303 -25.50 11.22 19.99
C CYS A 303 -26.90 10.74 19.61
N ALA A 304 -27.04 10.04 18.48
CA ALA A 304 -28.29 9.37 18.10
C ALA A 304 -28.05 8.21 17.12
N ALA A 305 -29.05 7.35 16.97
CA ALA A 305 -29.08 6.32 15.94
C ALA A 305 -29.35 6.93 14.55
N GLY A 306 -28.65 6.45 13.53
CA GLY A 306 -28.86 6.80 12.13
C GLY A 306 -28.39 8.20 11.73
N GLN A 307 -28.94 9.26 12.31
CA GLN A 307 -28.62 10.63 11.92
C GLN A 307 -28.49 11.56 13.13
N VAL A 308 -27.46 12.41 13.12
CA VAL A 308 -27.25 13.47 14.10
C VAL A 308 -26.98 14.80 13.41
N ARG A 309 -27.44 15.88 14.03
CA ARG A 309 -27.09 17.24 13.62
C ARG A 309 -26.37 17.94 14.76
N ALA A 310 -25.10 18.27 14.54
CA ALA A 310 -24.30 19.08 15.45
C ALA A 310 -24.34 20.54 14.98
N ARG A 311 -24.67 21.47 15.87
CA ARG A 311 -24.94 22.87 15.49
C ARG A 311 -23.85 23.80 15.97
N GLY A 312 -23.53 24.79 15.14
CA GLY A 312 -22.57 25.84 15.47
C GLY A 312 -21.20 25.30 15.88
N LEU A 313 -20.77 24.19 15.28
CA LEU A 313 -19.42 23.67 15.49
C LEU A 313 -18.44 24.75 15.03
N ALA A 314 -17.61 25.24 15.94
CA ALA A 314 -16.59 26.23 15.60
C ALA A 314 -15.54 25.63 14.65
N ALA A 315 -14.81 26.51 13.96
CA ALA A 315 -13.62 26.11 13.22
C ALA A 315 -12.64 25.39 14.16
N GLY A 316 -12.11 24.25 13.70
CA GLY A 316 -11.26 23.38 14.51
C GLY A 316 -11.48 21.90 14.20
N THR A 317 -10.94 21.07 15.07
CA THR A 317 -11.01 19.61 15.00
C THR A 317 -12.14 19.09 15.89
N TRP A 318 -12.96 18.22 15.32
CA TRP A 318 -14.04 17.50 15.98
C TRP A 318 -13.87 16.00 15.73
N TYR A 319 -14.38 15.17 16.63
CA TYR A 319 -14.35 13.73 16.49
C TYR A 319 -15.74 13.19 16.24
N VAL A 320 -15.89 12.38 15.21
CA VAL A 320 -17.12 11.66 14.88
C VAL A 320 -16.89 10.19 15.20
N ILE A 321 -17.68 9.65 16.12
CA ILE A 321 -17.61 8.25 16.52
C ILE A 321 -18.81 7.54 15.92
N VAL A 322 -18.55 6.59 15.03
CA VAL A 322 -19.58 5.72 14.46
C VAL A 322 -19.56 4.41 15.23
N LYS A 323 -20.69 4.05 15.85
CA LYS A 323 -20.86 2.78 16.54
C LYS A 323 -21.80 1.86 15.80
N THR A 324 -21.49 0.56 15.79
CA THR A 324 -22.42 -0.47 15.33
C THR A 324 -22.76 -1.45 16.45
N ALA A 325 -24.03 -1.81 16.60
CA ALA A 325 -24.50 -2.73 17.65
C ALA A 325 -23.91 -4.15 17.53
N SER A 326 -23.50 -4.53 16.32
CA SER A 326 -22.70 -5.71 16.00
C SER A 326 -21.69 -5.33 14.93
N PHE A 327 -20.62 -6.12 14.79
CA PHE A 327 -19.66 -5.93 13.69
C PHE A 327 -20.36 -5.89 12.34
N GLY A 328 -20.01 -4.91 11.51
CA GLY A 328 -20.73 -4.67 10.28
C GLY A 328 -20.19 -3.51 9.46
N ASN A 329 -20.60 -3.48 8.20
CA ASN A 329 -20.28 -2.42 7.26
C ASN A 329 -21.22 -1.23 7.44
N PHE A 330 -20.70 -0.02 7.31
CA PHE A 330 -21.47 1.21 7.34
C PHE A 330 -21.04 2.21 6.28
N SER A 331 -21.94 3.13 5.98
CA SER A 331 -21.67 4.36 5.23
C SER A 331 -21.91 5.55 6.16
N LEU A 332 -21.00 6.53 6.17
CA LEU A 332 -21.12 7.79 6.88
C LEU A 332 -21.15 8.93 5.86
N THR A 333 -22.26 9.66 5.79
CA THR A 333 -22.41 10.85 4.96
C THR A 333 -22.32 12.11 5.80
N VAL A 334 -21.47 13.05 5.36
CA VAL A 334 -21.21 14.33 6.02
C VAL A 334 -21.67 15.46 5.13
N GLU A 335 -22.59 16.28 5.63
CA GLU A 335 -23.06 17.49 4.97
C GLU A 335 -22.79 18.71 5.86
N LEU A 336 -22.23 19.76 5.28
CA LEU A 336 -21.91 21.01 5.97
C LEU A 336 -22.87 22.10 5.53
N PHE A 337 -23.41 22.83 6.51
CA PHE A 337 -24.28 23.99 6.30
C PHE A 337 -23.65 25.21 6.96
N ALA A 338 -23.98 26.39 6.45
CA ALA A 338 -23.69 27.62 7.18
C ALA A 338 -24.37 27.56 8.57
N PRO A 339 -23.71 28.03 9.65
CA PRO A 339 -24.30 28.03 10.97
C PRO A 339 -25.64 28.77 10.97
N ALA A 340 -26.65 28.19 11.61
CA ALA A 340 -27.93 28.85 11.74
C ALA A 340 -27.77 30.19 12.47
N VAL A 341 -28.36 31.26 11.94
CA VAL A 341 -28.43 32.52 12.66
C VAL A 341 -29.44 32.37 13.79
N VAL A 342 -29.02 32.53 15.05
CA VAL A 342 -29.92 32.45 16.19
C VAL A 342 -30.60 33.81 16.43
N GLN A 343 -31.93 33.81 16.53
CA GLN A 343 -32.73 34.98 16.88
C GLN A 343 -33.61 34.67 18.08
N TYR A 344 -33.50 35.48 19.14
CA TYR A 344 -34.43 35.44 20.26
C TYR A 344 -35.62 36.33 19.96
N VAL A 345 -36.82 35.77 20.02
CA VAL A 345 -38.06 36.44 19.60
C VAL A 345 -39.00 36.59 20.79
N THR A 346 -39.54 37.80 20.96
CA THR A 346 -40.52 38.12 21.99
C THR A 346 -41.54 39.12 21.46
N GLY A 347 -42.79 39.03 21.91
CA GLY A 347 -43.83 40.02 21.61
C GLY A 347 -44.47 39.88 20.23
N ASN A 348 -44.20 38.79 19.51
CA ASN A 348 -44.78 38.48 18.21
C ASN A 348 -46.14 37.78 18.32
N ASP A 349 -46.98 38.26 19.23
CA ASP A 349 -48.29 37.69 19.57
C ASP A 349 -49.30 37.91 18.43
N THR A 350 -49.39 39.15 17.93
CA THR A 350 -50.38 39.53 16.91
C THR A 350 -49.76 39.60 15.52
N CYS A 351 -50.61 39.51 14.49
CA CYS A 351 -50.23 39.76 13.08
C CYS A 351 -49.54 41.12 12.86
N ALA A 352 -49.88 42.15 13.64
CA ALA A 352 -49.27 43.48 13.52
C ALA A 352 -47.85 43.52 14.11
N GLN A 353 -47.53 42.57 14.99
CA GLN A 353 -46.24 42.42 15.67
C GLN A 353 -45.46 41.21 15.17
N ALA A 354 -45.90 40.60 14.07
CA ALA A 354 -45.30 39.39 13.52
C ALA A 354 -43.79 39.57 13.33
N GLN A 355 -43.01 38.60 13.79
CA GLN A 355 -41.57 38.62 13.63
C GLN A 355 -41.20 38.43 12.16
N GLU A 356 -40.49 39.39 11.58
CA GLU A 356 -39.97 39.27 10.21
C GLU A 356 -38.92 38.17 10.15
N MET A 357 -39.14 37.22 9.24
CA MET A 357 -38.26 36.08 9.06
C MET A 357 -37.14 36.42 8.07
N VAL A 358 -35.92 35.98 8.39
CA VAL A 358 -34.82 35.92 7.42
C VAL A 358 -35.26 35.05 6.24
N ASN A 359 -35.18 35.63 5.04
CA ASN A 359 -35.65 35.05 3.79
C ASN A 359 -34.53 34.84 2.77
N THR A 360 -33.27 34.93 3.20
CA THR A 360 -32.11 34.80 2.30
C THR A 360 -32.02 33.38 1.78
N ALA A 361 -31.90 33.22 0.46
CA ALA A 361 -31.78 31.91 -0.17
C ALA A 361 -30.54 31.16 0.35
N GLY A 362 -30.69 29.87 0.65
CA GLY A 362 -29.65 29.04 1.26
C GLY A 362 -29.40 29.29 2.75
N SER A 363 -30.18 30.16 3.40
CA SER A 363 -30.01 30.43 4.84
C SER A 363 -30.85 29.50 5.71
N THR A 364 -30.30 29.19 6.88
CA THR A 364 -31.03 28.60 8.00
C THR A 364 -31.02 29.58 9.17
N THR A 365 -32.18 29.82 9.78
CA THR A 365 -32.32 30.67 10.96
C THR A 365 -33.04 29.88 12.06
N MET A 366 -32.53 29.98 13.29
CA MET A 366 -33.12 29.38 14.47
C MET A 366 -33.79 30.47 15.29
N TYR A 367 -35.11 30.44 15.39
CA TYR A 367 -35.87 31.32 16.27
C TYR A 367 -36.09 30.63 17.62
N ILE A 368 -35.68 31.27 18.69
CA ILE A 368 -35.93 30.83 20.06
C ILE A 368 -36.99 31.76 20.64
N GLY A 369 -38.16 31.21 20.94
CA GLY A 369 -39.32 31.97 21.38
C GLY A 369 -40.17 31.23 22.42
N SER A 370 -41.28 31.85 22.80
CA SER A 370 -42.28 31.22 23.64
C SER A 370 -43.68 31.73 23.32
N THR A 371 -44.67 30.84 23.36
CA THR A 371 -46.10 31.20 23.30
C THR A 371 -46.69 31.50 24.69
N ALA A 372 -45.90 31.38 25.76
CA ALA A 372 -46.40 31.59 27.11
C ALA A 372 -46.83 33.05 27.34
N GLY A 373 -48.09 33.24 27.73
CA GLY A 373 -48.67 34.57 27.98
C GLY A 373 -49.16 35.31 26.73
N MET A 374 -49.12 34.67 25.56
CA MET A 374 -49.71 35.16 24.30
C MET A 374 -51.21 34.86 24.23
N ALA A 375 -51.89 35.47 23.26
CA ALA A 375 -53.29 35.22 22.93
C ALA A 375 -53.42 34.13 21.85
N ASN A 376 -54.62 33.56 21.74
CA ASN A 376 -54.99 32.72 20.59
C ASN A 376 -55.56 33.64 19.51
N ASP A 377 -54.75 34.02 18.53
CA ASP A 377 -55.06 34.94 17.44
C ASP A 377 -55.35 34.23 16.12
N ALA A 378 -54.89 32.98 15.96
CA ALA A 378 -55.16 32.18 14.78
C ALA A 378 -55.74 30.81 15.10
N SER A 379 -56.11 30.09 14.04
CA SER A 379 -56.58 28.71 14.14
C SER A 379 -55.96 27.92 13.00
N ALA A 380 -55.45 26.74 13.34
CA ALA A 380 -54.84 25.78 12.43
C ALA A 380 -55.85 24.71 12.00
N SER A 381 -55.84 24.23 10.76
CA SER A 381 -56.72 23.10 10.38
C SER A 381 -56.34 21.78 11.07
N CYS A 382 -55.05 21.58 11.33
CA CYS A 382 -54.49 20.43 12.06
C CYS A 382 -54.66 20.55 13.59
N ALA A 383 -55.09 21.71 14.10
CA ALA A 383 -55.37 21.93 15.51
C ALA A 383 -56.71 22.69 15.70
N ALA A 384 -57.72 22.42 14.85
CA ALA A 384 -58.88 23.29 14.67
C ALA A 384 -59.79 23.48 15.91
N SER A 385 -59.62 22.66 16.95
CA SER A 385 -60.31 22.79 18.24
C SER A 385 -59.42 23.31 19.38
N ALA A 386 -58.16 23.59 19.10
CA ALA A 386 -57.24 24.20 20.04
C ALA A 386 -57.60 25.68 20.24
N ASN A 387 -57.48 26.14 21.48
CA ASN A 387 -57.50 27.56 21.82
C ASN A 387 -56.18 27.87 22.53
N SER A 388 -55.06 27.59 21.86
CA SER A 388 -53.73 27.76 22.41
C SER A 388 -53.16 29.13 22.05
N PRO A 389 -52.33 29.70 22.92
CA PRO A 389 -51.56 30.87 22.54
C PRO A 389 -50.69 30.60 21.31
N ASP A 390 -50.72 31.49 20.32
CA ASP A 390 -49.90 31.40 19.12
C ASP A 390 -48.91 32.56 18.98
N ALA A 391 -47.78 32.28 18.32
CA ALA A 391 -46.78 33.27 17.99
C ALA A 391 -46.68 33.41 16.47
N VAL A 392 -46.67 34.64 15.97
CA VAL A 392 -46.80 34.97 14.55
C VAL A 392 -45.45 35.39 13.97
N TYR A 393 -45.16 34.87 12.80
CA TYR A 393 -44.00 35.21 11.99
C TYR A 393 -44.45 35.65 10.61
N ARG A 394 -43.71 36.57 9.99
CA ARG A 394 -43.97 37.06 8.63
C ARG A 394 -42.80 36.71 7.72
N LEU A 395 -43.08 35.97 6.65
CA LEU A 395 -42.11 35.58 5.62
C LEU A 395 -42.49 36.22 4.29
N VAL A 396 -41.54 36.93 3.69
CA VAL A 396 -41.70 37.51 2.35
C VAL A 396 -40.73 36.82 1.40
N LEU A 397 -41.24 36.21 0.34
CA LEU A 397 -40.44 35.58 -0.71
C LEU A 397 -40.52 36.39 -2.00
N ASP A 398 -39.38 36.68 -2.59
CA ASP A 398 -39.25 37.39 -3.87
C ASP A 398 -39.31 36.43 -5.09
N ALA A 399 -39.01 35.15 -4.87
CA ALA A 399 -39.07 34.08 -5.85
C ALA A 399 -39.71 32.82 -5.25
N ALA A 400 -40.02 31.84 -6.09
CA ALA A 400 -40.45 30.54 -5.61
C ALA A 400 -39.29 29.84 -4.88
N ARG A 401 -39.54 29.33 -3.67
CA ARG A 401 -38.54 28.66 -2.82
C ARG A 401 -39.17 27.45 -2.14
N THR A 402 -38.39 26.40 -1.93
CA THR A 402 -38.72 25.40 -0.91
C THR A 402 -38.35 25.96 0.45
N VAL A 403 -39.33 25.98 1.36
CA VAL A 403 -39.19 26.46 2.74
C VAL A 403 -39.45 25.29 3.67
N THR A 404 -38.46 24.99 4.50
CA THR A 404 -38.54 23.97 5.53
C THR A 404 -38.69 24.64 6.89
N LEU A 405 -39.69 24.20 7.65
CA LEU A 405 -40.07 24.72 8.95
C LEU A 405 -40.08 23.54 9.93
N ASP A 406 -39.20 23.56 10.94
CA ASP A 406 -39.09 22.50 11.96
C ASP A 406 -39.19 23.14 13.34
N MET A 407 -40.35 22.98 13.99
CA MET A 407 -40.60 23.51 15.32
C MET A 407 -40.57 22.38 16.35
N ARG A 408 -39.77 22.58 17.40
CA ARG A 408 -39.60 21.63 18.51
C ARG A 408 -39.88 22.28 19.85
N THR A 409 -40.45 21.51 20.76
CA THR A 409 -40.79 21.95 22.12
C THR A 409 -40.30 20.94 23.15
N THR A 410 -40.14 21.41 24.39
CA THR A 410 -39.74 20.56 25.52
C THR A 410 -40.86 20.35 26.53
N SER A 411 -41.96 21.11 26.45
CA SER A 411 -42.99 21.12 27.50
C SER A 411 -44.42 21.01 27.02
N PHE A 412 -44.70 21.16 25.73
CA PHE A 412 -46.09 21.19 25.22
C PHE A 412 -46.21 20.54 23.85
N ASP A 413 -47.40 20.04 23.55
CA ASP A 413 -47.75 19.49 22.24
C ASP A 413 -48.06 20.63 21.27
N ASN A 414 -47.34 20.67 20.16
CA ASN A 414 -47.23 21.84 19.30
C ASN A 414 -47.92 21.67 17.96
N ALA A 415 -48.31 22.79 17.36
CA ALA A 415 -48.86 22.83 16.01
C ALA A 415 -48.21 23.96 15.23
N LEU A 416 -47.95 23.72 13.95
CA LEU A 416 -47.33 24.67 13.05
C LEU A 416 -48.20 24.83 11.81
N HIS A 417 -48.56 26.07 11.48
CA HIS A 417 -49.35 26.32 10.28
C HIS A 417 -48.92 27.59 9.54
N VAL A 418 -49.17 27.60 8.25
CA VAL A 418 -48.74 28.65 7.32
C VAL A 418 -49.94 29.17 6.55
N LYS A 419 -50.15 30.48 6.56
CA LYS A 419 -51.21 31.16 5.81
C LYS A 419 -50.63 32.14 4.80
N ARG A 420 -51.30 32.32 3.67
CA ARG A 420 -50.89 33.21 2.59
C ARG A 420 -51.74 34.48 2.54
N ASP A 421 -51.10 35.58 2.14
CA ASP A 421 -51.68 36.88 1.75
C ASP A 421 -52.38 37.70 2.87
N ALA A 422 -53.01 37.05 3.85
CA ALA A 422 -53.68 37.73 4.96
C ALA A 422 -53.43 37.03 6.31
N CYS A 423 -53.55 37.81 7.39
CA CYS A 423 -53.34 37.36 8.77
C CYS A 423 -54.45 37.92 9.68
N PRO A 424 -55.10 37.10 10.54
CA PRO A 424 -54.99 35.64 10.63
C PRO A 424 -55.88 34.89 9.61
N GLY A 425 -56.71 35.63 8.84
CA GLY A 425 -57.75 35.09 7.96
C GLY A 425 -57.31 34.68 6.55
N GLY A 426 -56.00 34.53 6.29
CA GLY A 426 -55.48 34.09 4.99
C GLY A 426 -55.78 32.62 4.68
N THR A 427 -55.51 32.22 3.43
CA THR A 427 -55.62 30.82 3.02
C THR A 427 -54.48 30.01 3.62
N GLU A 428 -54.81 28.95 4.37
CA GLU A 428 -53.82 28.02 4.89
C GLU A 428 -53.20 27.21 3.74
N VAL A 429 -51.87 27.21 3.68
CA VAL A 429 -51.08 26.52 2.64
C VAL A 429 -50.30 25.34 3.19
N GLY A 430 -50.25 25.17 4.52
CA GLY A 430 -49.64 24.03 5.18
C GLY A 430 -49.97 24.04 6.68
N CYS A 431 -50.12 22.86 7.26
CA CYS A 431 -50.36 22.64 8.67
C CYS A 431 -49.77 21.29 9.07
N ASN A 432 -49.11 21.23 10.22
CA ASN A 432 -48.70 19.99 10.84
C ASN A 432 -48.64 20.15 12.36
N ASP A 433 -49.18 19.19 13.10
CA ASP A 433 -49.05 19.06 14.55
C ASP A 433 -47.91 18.10 14.92
N ASP A 434 -47.88 16.91 14.32
CA ASP A 434 -46.92 15.87 14.71
C ASP A 434 -45.96 15.45 13.59
N SER A 435 -44.69 15.23 13.94
CA SER A 435 -43.68 14.68 13.03
C SER A 435 -42.65 13.84 13.76
N GLY A 436 -42.99 12.55 13.93
CA GLY A 436 -42.18 11.57 14.66
C GLY A 436 -42.28 11.68 16.19
N SER A 437 -42.87 12.75 16.71
CA SER A 437 -43.16 13.00 18.12
C SER A 437 -44.28 14.02 18.25
N THR A 438 -45.00 14.03 19.37
CA THR A 438 -46.02 15.04 19.72
C THR A 438 -45.42 16.39 20.13
N ARG A 439 -44.11 16.57 19.99
CA ARG A 439 -43.38 17.80 20.38
C ARG A 439 -42.58 18.35 19.23
N ARG A 440 -42.92 17.92 18.02
CA ARG A 440 -42.26 18.33 16.80
C ARG A 440 -43.29 18.46 15.70
N SER A 441 -43.41 19.67 15.17
CA SER A 441 -44.16 19.94 13.95
C SER A 441 -43.17 20.25 12.83
N TYR A 442 -43.34 19.60 11.68
CA TYR A 442 -42.45 19.76 10.53
C TYR A 442 -43.24 20.00 9.24
N LEU A 443 -42.84 21.00 8.47
CA LEU A 443 -43.38 21.31 7.15
C LEU A 443 -42.25 21.54 6.16
N SER A 444 -42.38 21.00 4.95
CA SER A 444 -41.53 21.33 3.80
C SER A 444 -42.43 21.71 2.64
N LEU A 445 -42.45 23.00 2.29
CA LEU A 445 -43.42 23.59 1.38
C LEU A 445 -42.71 24.23 0.20
N SER A 446 -43.17 23.96 -1.02
CA SER A 446 -42.78 24.75 -2.20
C SER A 446 -43.70 25.97 -2.29
N LEU A 447 -43.17 27.14 -1.94
CA LEU A 447 -43.93 28.39 -1.87
C LEU A 447 -43.54 29.28 -3.03
N ALA A 448 -44.54 29.89 -3.68
CA ALA A 448 -44.30 30.90 -4.71
C ALA A 448 -43.83 32.23 -4.09
N ALA A 449 -43.41 33.19 -4.93
CA ALA A 449 -43.21 34.55 -4.46
C ALA A 449 -44.51 35.11 -3.82
N GLY A 450 -44.38 35.80 -2.70
CA GLY A 450 -45.52 36.29 -1.93
C GLY A 450 -45.22 36.53 -0.46
N THR A 451 -46.25 36.94 0.28
CA THR A 451 -46.20 37.09 1.74
C THR A 451 -46.95 35.96 2.42
N TYR A 452 -46.28 35.36 3.41
CA TYR A 452 -46.77 34.25 4.22
C TYR A 452 -46.69 34.63 5.70
N TYR A 453 -47.61 34.09 6.48
CA TYR A 453 -47.61 34.18 7.93
C TYR A 453 -47.50 32.77 8.50
N VAL A 454 -46.52 32.56 9.35
CA VAL A 454 -46.27 31.27 10.00
C VAL A 454 -46.63 31.40 11.47
N PHE A 455 -47.36 30.44 11.99
CA PHE A 455 -47.89 30.45 13.34
C PHE A 455 -47.35 29.25 14.10
N ALA A 456 -46.64 29.55 15.19
CA ALA A 456 -46.20 28.59 16.18
C ALA A 456 -47.27 28.50 17.27
N ASP A 457 -47.97 27.38 17.34
CA ASP A 457 -49.20 27.18 18.13
C ASP A 457 -49.11 25.88 18.96
N GLY A 458 -50.14 25.56 19.75
CA GLY A 458 -50.30 24.35 20.54
C GLY A 458 -51.51 23.51 20.12
N PHE A 459 -51.37 22.18 20.12
CA PHE A 459 -52.42 21.27 19.65
C PHE A 459 -53.67 21.19 20.56
N SER A 460 -53.51 21.23 21.89
CA SER A 460 -54.62 21.16 22.86
C SER A 460 -54.96 22.53 23.45
N SER A 461 -56.07 22.68 24.18
CA SER A 461 -56.41 23.97 24.80
C SER A 461 -55.33 24.44 25.79
N SER A 462 -54.88 25.69 25.65
CA SER A 462 -53.91 26.35 26.55
C SER A 462 -52.51 25.74 26.58
N ASN A 463 -52.12 24.97 25.56
CA ASN A 463 -50.74 24.51 25.41
C ASN A 463 -49.85 25.69 25.06
N SER A 464 -48.86 25.95 25.92
CA SER A 464 -47.88 26.99 25.66
C SER A 464 -46.57 26.66 26.34
N GLY A 465 -45.51 27.32 25.90
CA GLY A 465 -44.18 27.13 26.44
C GLY A 465 -43.11 27.67 25.52
N SER A 466 -41.86 27.33 25.81
CA SER A 466 -40.73 27.70 24.97
C SER A 466 -40.59 26.73 23.80
N TYR A 467 -40.15 27.25 22.66
CA TYR A 467 -39.90 26.47 21.45
C TYR A 467 -38.59 26.89 20.77
N GLU A 468 -38.02 25.94 20.05
CA GLU A 468 -36.99 26.15 19.04
C GLU A 468 -37.63 25.99 17.67
N PHE A 469 -37.47 26.99 16.81
CA PHE A 469 -38.09 27.02 15.49
C PHE A 469 -37.04 27.24 14.41
N GLU A 470 -36.65 26.15 13.75
CA GLU A 470 -35.70 26.19 12.64
C GLU A 470 -36.41 26.43 11.32
N VAL A 471 -35.85 27.36 10.55
CA VAL A 471 -36.39 27.74 9.24
C VAL A 471 -35.26 27.75 8.23
N THR A 472 -35.40 26.92 7.20
CA THR A 472 -34.46 26.83 6.09
C THR A 472 -35.11 27.29 4.80
N ILE A 473 -34.47 28.24 4.12
CA ILE A 473 -34.86 28.71 2.80
C ILE A 473 -33.91 28.06 1.79
N SER A 474 -34.42 27.19 0.93
CA SER A 474 -33.59 26.56 -0.11
C SER A 474 -32.92 27.60 -1.05
N PRO A 475 -31.77 27.25 -1.67
CA PRO A 475 -31.03 28.13 -2.58
C PRO A 475 -31.82 28.66 -3.77
#